data_AF-A0A918IAJ1-F1
#
_entry.id   AF-A0A918IAJ1-F1
#
_cell.length_a   1.000
_cell.length_b   1.000
_cell.length_c   1.000
_cell.angle_alpha   90.00
_cell.angle_beta   90.00
_cell.angle_gamma   90.00
#
_symmetry.space_group_name_H-M   'P 1'
#
loop_
_entity.id
_entity.type
_entity.pdbx_description
1 polymer ?
#
loop_
_entity_poly.entity_id
_entity_poly.type
_entity_poly.pdbx_seq_one_letter_code
_entity_poly.pdbx_strand_id
1 'polypeptide(L)'
;MAAQLGHLLTAGTLPQVSVGIIPLVSPSWGQWPRETFHVYDDRLVSAELVSARVRITQPDEIVLYLKASEQLRGAALYGAEARSLITQAIDAVH
;
A
#
# COMPACT_ATOMS: atom_id res chain seq x y z
N MET A 1 18.39 3.64 5.83
CA MET A 1 17.08 3.73 5.14
C MET A 1 17.21 3.73 3.62
N ALA A 2 18.21 4.41 3.02
CA ALA A 2 18.43 4.44 1.57
C ALA A 2 18.36 3.06 0.87
N ALA A 3 18.99 2.02 1.43
CA ALA A 3 18.97 0.68 0.84
C ALA A 3 17.55 0.05 0.76
N GLN A 4 16.71 0.28 1.78
CA GLN A 4 15.34 -0.24 1.80
C GLN A 4 14.46 0.46 0.75
N LEU A 5 14.62 1.78 0.61
CA LEU A 5 13.93 2.57 -0.41
C LEU A 5 14.41 2.22 -1.83
N GLY A 6 15.71 1.98 -2.02
CA GLY A 6 16.26 1.48 -3.29
C GLY A 6 15.71 0.11 -3.69
N HIS A 7 15.41 -0.76 -2.71
CA HIS A 7 14.74 -2.02 -2.98
C HIS A 7 13.33 -1.82 -3.56
N LEU A 8 12.56 -0.83 -3.10
CA LEU A 8 11.23 -0.51 -3.65
C LEU A 8 11.31 -0.09 -5.13
N LEU A 9 12.33 0.68 -5.50
CA LEU A 9 12.56 1.07 -6.90
C LEU A 9 12.79 -0.16 -7.78
N THR A 10 13.57 -1.13 -7.28
CA THR A 10 13.88 -2.39 -7.96
C THR A 10 12.65 -3.29 -8.05
N ALA A 11 11.90 -3.45 -6.95
CA ALA A 11 10.67 -4.25 -6.95
C ALA A 11 9.64 -3.69 -7.94
N GLY A 12 9.52 -2.36 -8.03
CA GLY A 12 8.64 -1.68 -8.98
C GLY A 12 9.02 -1.81 -10.46
N THR A 13 10.12 -2.50 -10.82
CA THR A 13 10.41 -2.85 -12.24
C THR A 13 9.84 -4.22 -12.63
N LEU A 14 9.37 -5.03 -11.67
CA LEU A 14 8.85 -6.36 -11.95
C LEU A 14 7.45 -6.26 -12.58
N PRO A 15 7.15 -7.01 -13.67
CA PRO A 15 5.88 -6.86 -14.39
C PRO A 15 4.66 -7.27 -13.56
N GLN A 16 4.84 -8.16 -12.58
CA GLN A 16 3.78 -8.59 -11.65
C GLN A 16 3.64 -7.69 -10.40
N VAL A 17 4.38 -6.58 -10.31
CA VAL A 17 4.39 -5.71 -9.12
C VAL A 17 3.98 -4.30 -9.49
N SER A 18 3.06 -3.74 -8.70
CA SER A 18 2.75 -2.31 -8.72
C SER A 18 3.06 -1.72 -7.35
N VAL A 19 3.86 -0.65 -7.33
CA VAL A 19 4.21 0.09 -6.12
C VAL A 19 3.55 1.46 -6.19
N GLY A 20 2.63 1.72 -5.27
CA GLY A 20 1.95 3.01 -5.11
C GLY A 20 2.42 3.72 -3.84
N ILE A 21 2.59 5.05 -3.90
CA ILE A 21 2.94 5.88 -2.75
C ILE A 21 1.79 6.83 -2.47
N ILE A 22 1.29 6.81 -1.23
CA ILE A 22 0.19 7.68 -0.79
C ILE A 22 0.78 8.89 -0.02
N PRO A 23 0.74 10.12 -0.56
CA PRO A 23 1.40 11.27 0.08
C PRO A 23 0.62 11.80 1.29
N LEU A 24 1.27 11.95 2.44
CA LEU A 24 0.66 12.34 3.73
C LEU A 24 -0.10 13.69 3.74
N VAL A 25 0.11 14.57 2.76
CA VAL A 25 -0.38 15.97 2.76
C VAL A 25 -1.69 16.18 1.99
N SER A 26 -2.44 15.13 1.65
CA SER A 26 -3.72 15.32 0.96
C SER A 26 -4.88 15.55 1.94
N PRO A 27 -5.59 16.69 1.90
CA PRO A 27 -6.65 17.03 2.87
C PRO A 27 -7.95 16.23 2.74
N SER A 28 -8.03 15.30 1.79
CA SER A 28 -9.31 14.78 1.26
C SER A 28 -9.59 13.31 1.59
N TRP A 29 -8.82 12.66 2.46
CA TRP A 29 -8.97 11.22 2.68
C TRP A 29 -10.13 10.89 3.62
N GLY A 30 -11.20 10.33 3.05
CA GLY A 30 -12.27 9.69 3.81
C GLY A 30 -11.86 8.35 4.45
N GLN A 31 -10.77 7.74 4.00
CA GLN A 31 -10.26 6.46 4.49
C GLN A 31 -8.75 6.53 4.72
N TRP A 32 -8.33 6.31 5.96
CA TRP A 32 -6.90 6.20 6.32
C TRP A 32 -6.48 4.72 6.36
N PRO A 33 -5.22 4.39 6.02
CA PRO A 33 -4.65 3.09 6.32
C PRO A 33 -4.63 2.91 7.84
N ARG A 34 -5.40 1.95 8.36
CA ARG A 34 -5.49 1.69 9.80
C ARG A 34 -4.58 0.54 10.19
N GLU A 35 -4.86 -0.63 9.64
CA GLU A 35 -4.07 -1.84 9.78
C GLU A 35 -3.43 -2.24 8.45
N THR A 36 -2.32 -2.97 8.52
CA THR A 36 -1.75 -3.61 7.33
C THR A 36 -2.60 -4.81 6.99
N PHE A 37 -3.05 -4.90 5.74
CA PHE A 37 -3.83 -6.04 5.26
C PHE A 37 -3.39 -6.49 3.87
N HIS A 38 -3.66 -7.76 3.58
CA HIS A 38 -3.41 -8.39 2.30
C HIS A 38 -4.71 -9.04 1.82
N VAL A 39 -5.07 -8.79 0.56
CA VAL A 39 -6.20 -9.43 -0.09
C VAL A 39 -5.66 -10.52 -1.02
N TYR A 40 -6.17 -11.73 -0.88
CA TYR A 40 -5.91 -12.86 -1.77
C TYR A 40 -7.19 -13.14 -2.56
N ASP A 41 -7.20 -12.68 -3.80
CA ASP A 41 -8.34 -12.71 -4.70
C ASP A 41 -9.61 -12.11 -4.03
N ASP A 42 -10.76 -12.75 -4.21
CA ASP A 42 -12.03 -12.44 -3.59
C ASP A 42 -12.38 -13.41 -2.44
N ARG A 43 -11.36 -14.07 -1.86
CA ARG A 43 -11.57 -15.25 -0.98
C ARG A 43 -11.03 -15.12 0.43
N LEU A 44 -9.99 -14.31 0.61
CA LEU A 44 -9.33 -14.18 1.90
C LEU A 44 -8.73 -12.79 2.04
N VAL A 45 -9.03 -12.17 3.18
CA VAL A 45 -8.27 -11.02 3.66
C VAL A 45 -7.51 -11.42 4.93
N SER A 46 -6.25 -11.02 5.01
CA SER A 46 -5.41 -11.19 6.18
C SER A 46 -5.02 -9.82 6.71
N ALA A 47 -5.58 -9.44 7.86
CA ALA A 47 -5.23 -8.21 8.57
C ALA A 47 -4.25 -8.52 9.71
N GLU A 48 -3.16 -7.75 9.79
CA GLU A 48 -2.14 -7.89 10.83
C GLU A 48 -2.35 -6.85 11.92
N LEU A 49 -2.46 -7.33 13.16
CA LEU A 49 -2.50 -6.57 14.39
C LEU A 49 -1.17 -6.77 15.13
N VAL A 50 -0.91 -5.96 16.16
CA VAL A 50 0.35 -6.01 16.92
C VAL A 50 0.66 -7.40 17.48
N SER A 51 -0.36 -8.13 17.95
CA SER A 51 -0.19 -9.44 18.61
C SER A 51 -0.77 -10.62 17.81
N ALA A 52 -1.51 -10.37 16.74
CA ALA A 52 -2.33 -11.39 16.09
C ALA A 52 -2.54 -11.10 14.60
N ARG A 53 -2.93 -12.15 13.88
CA ARG A 53 -3.40 -12.07 12.50
C ARG A 53 -4.86 -12.48 12.45
N VAL A 54 -5.69 -11.66 11.84
CA VAL A 54 -7.11 -11.95 11.60
C VAL A 54 -7.26 -12.47 10.18
N ARG A 55 -7.87 -13.65 10.03
CA ARG A 55 -8.23 -14.24 8.74
C ARG A 55 -9.71 -14.00 8.48
N ILE A 56 -10.02 -13.24 7.45
CA ILE A 56 -11.37 -12.86 7.08
C ILE A 56 -11.75 -13.62 5.81
N THR A 57 -12.80 -14.42 5.91
CA THR A 57 -13.34 -15.24 4.80
C THR A 57 -14.82 -14.99 4.55
N GLN A 58 -15.46 -14.13 5.34
CA GLN A 58 -16.86 -13.75 5.13
C GLN A 58 -16.96 -12.82 3.91
N PRO A 59 -17.79 -13.13 2.90
CA PRO A 59 -17.84 -12.38 1.64
C PRO A 59 -18.11 -10.89 1.81
N ASP A 60 -19.06 -10.51 2.67
CA ASP A 60 -19.40 -9.10 2.89
C ASP A 60 -18.25 -8.32 3.53
N GLU A 61 -17.49 -8.96 4.43
CA GLU A 61 -16.29 -8.35 5.01
C GLU A 61 -15.17 -8.23 3.97
N ILE A 62 -14.97 -9.22 3.11
CA ILE A 62 -14.01 -9.14 2.00
C ILE A 62 -14.34 -7.95 1.09
N VAL A 63 -15.62 -7.74 0.76
CA VAL A 63 -16.08 -6.60 -0.05
C VAL A 63 -15.72 -5.26 0.61
N LEU A 64 -15.80 -5.15 1.94
CA LEU A 64 -15.39 -3.93 2.65
C LEU A 64 -13.90 -3.64 2.49
N TYR A 65 -13.04 -4.64 2.64
CA TYR A 65 -11.59 -4.48 2.47
C TYR A 65 -11.19 -4.22 1.01
N LEU A 66 -11.87 -4.83 0.04
CA LEU A 66 -11.68 -4.52 -1.38
C LEU A 66 -12.01 -3.06 -1.68
N LYS A 67 -13.13 -2.54 -1.16
CA LYS A 67 -13.50 -1.13 -1.31
C LYS A 67 -12.47 -0.20 -0.67
N ALA A 68 -12.00 -0.52 0.54
CA ALA A 68 -10.95 0.26 1.20
C ALA A 68 -9.64 0.23 0.40
N SER A 69 -9.25 -0.93 -0.14
CA SER A 69 -8.07 -1.07 -1.00
C SER A 69 -8.19 -0.21 -2.25
N GLU A 70 -9.33 -0.22 -2.94
CA GLU A 70 -9.56 0.61 -4.13
C GLU A 70 -9.52 2.11 -3.82
N GLN A 71 -10.05 2.54 -2.68
CA GLN A 71 -9.94 3.94 -2.24
C GLN A 71 -8.49 4.35 -2.00
N LEU A 72 -7.70 3.52 -1.32
CA LEU A 72 -6.27 3.77 -1.09
C LEU A 72 -5.48 3.75 -2.40
N ARG A 73 -5.79 2.80 -3.29
CA ARG A 73 -5.16 2.69 -4.61
C ARG A 73 -5.46 3.90 -5.49
N GLY A 74 -6.68 4.42 -5.46
CA GLY A 74 -7.06 5.64 -6.18
C GLY A 74 -6.38 6.91 -5.66
N ALA A 75 -5.94 6.92 -4.41
CA ALA A 75 -5.19 8.02 -3.80
C ALA A 75 -3.66 7.91 -3.96
N ALA A 76 -3.15 6.75 -4.40
CA ALA A 76 -1.73 6.51 -4.56
C ALA A 76 -1.19 7.08 -5.88
N LEU A 77 0.03 7.61 -5.83
CA LEU A 77 0.83 7.93 -7.01
C LEU A 77 1.59 6.67 -7.44
N TYR A 78 1.76 6.47 -8.75
CA TYR A 78 2.41 5.29 -9.32
C TYR A 78 3.51 5.68 -10.31
N GLY A 79 4.25 4.68 -10.78
CA GLY A 79 5.21 4.85 -11.88
C GLY A 79 6.27 5.91 -11.58
N ALA A 80 6.40 6.88 -12.48
CA ALA A 80 7.42 7.92 -12.39
C ALA A 80 7.24 8.84 -11.16
N GLU A 81 6.00 9.15 -10.79
CA GLU A 81 5.70 10.03 -9.65
C GLU A 81 6.09 9.36 -8.33
N ALA A 82 5.72 8.09 -8.16
CA ALA A 82 6.13 7.27 -7.02
C ALA A 82 7.67 7.17 -6.93
N ARG A 83 8.35 6.87 -8.06
CA ARG A 83 9.82 6.79 -8.11
C ARG A 83 10.49 8.10 -7.72
N SER A 84 9.93 9.23 -8.15
CA SER A 84 10.44 10.56 -7.79
C SER A 84 10.38 10.77 -6.28
N LEU A 85 9.24 10.47 -5.64
CA LEU A 85 9.11 10.58 -4.18
C LEU A 85 10.07 9.66 -3.42
N ILE A 86 10.25 8.42 -3.89
CA ILE A 86 11.20 7.48 -3.27
C ILE A 86 12.64 8.00 -3.38
N THR A 87 13.02 8.55 -4.53
CA THR A 87 14.37 9.10 -4.76
C THR A 87 14.61 10.32 -3.88
N GLN A 88 13.66 11.25 -3.80
CA GLN A 88 13.73 12.40 -2.90
C GLN A 88 13.88 11.96 -1.43
N ALA A 89 13.17 10.91 -1.01
CA ALA A 89 13.28 10.37 0.33
C ALA A 89 14.65 9.71 0.60
N ILE A 90 15.29 9.11 -0.42
CA ILE A 90 16.65 8.58 -0.31
C ILE A 90 17.65 9.72 -0.10
N ASP A 91 17.53 10.79 -0.89
CA ASP A 91 18.43 11.95 -0.80
C ASP A 91 18.29 12.68 0.55
N ALA A 92 17.10 12.68 1.14
CA ALA A 92 16.83 13.33 2.43
C ALA A 92 17.34 12.55 3.66
N VAL A 93 17.70 11.27 3.52
CA VAL A 93 18.24 10.43 4.62
C VAL A 93 19.76 10.21 4.49
N HIS A 94 20.41 10.95 3.59
CA HIS A 94 21.85 11.05 3.46
C HIS A 94 22.40 12.25 4.25
#